data_AF-A0A5C1AN72-F1
#
_entry.id   AF-A0A5C1AN72-F1
#
_cell.length_a   1.000
_cell.length_b   1.000
_cell.length_c   1.000
_cell.angle_alpha   90.00
_cell.angle_beta   90.00
_cell.angle_gamma   90.00
#
_symmetry.space_group_name_H-M   'P 1'
#
loop_
_entity.id
_entity.type
_entity.pdbx_description
1 polymer ?
#
loop_
_entity_poly.entity_id
_entity_poly.type
_entity_poly.pdbx_seq_one_letter_code
_entity_poly.pdbx_strand_id
1 'polypeptide(L)'
;MDEDPPTPHARAVAQEALDRNPQLAGGRDPDEWVQILAGLYELIGDTRFRVRFGLRPPADEYERARLAFDAHQMTAEEFRPIYEVNAARPADLRMVETMAADLEQRVVAYAHFLQTLLDQSQDVLRGRRQWWDELVVGRVLRRVTRKLEMDRREVATLEAFLQEVRVERGLGLAGGGTFDAPAAMNLGINVTRTAENLWGRARAPERAVGDHLSVKGVYDLITRDGVPPARRVLALLHQEVAAARLVLRGRAAATPAPSVYVAAQNCTVTATTLTVSGPEFPPEPAKTPTPNAAFRVARWADLAIGIDAARAYWAATPVPALGDRVPTGKWAPLDLRGDRWRAVLDHAARSADGTTVDTAALLAALGVTAGQSSGGRDGRARPGEVEAARLATDGLRAIPSGARKSLTDTLADLRREIRALIGGPTDKAHTLFVVRKKTVCTGFVVRYLIPTDGGHVTFGSRPK
;
A
#
# COMPACT_ATOMS: atom_id res chain seq x y z
N MET A 1 -21.51 19.91 -12.12
CA MET A 1 -20.72 18.70 -12.39
C MET A 1 -21.72 17.71 -12.94
N ASP A 2 -21.68 17.43 -14.24
CA ASP A 2 -22.52 16.39 -14.80
C ASP A 2 -21.94 15.04 -14.36
N GLU A 3 -22.53 14.46 -13.33
CA GLU A 3 -22.20 13.10 -12.90
C GLU A 3 -22.78 12.14 -13.93
N ASP A 4 -21.92 11.32 -14.51
CA ASP A 4 -22.35 10.27 -15.41
C ASP A 4 -23.34 9.31 -14.74
N PRO A 5 -24.29 8.75 -15.52
CA PRO A 5 -25.34 7.92 -14.94
C PRO A 5 -24.75 6.67 -14.26
N PRO A 6 -25.31 6.27 -13.11
CA PRO A 6 -24.92 5.05 -12.42
C PRO A 6 -25.16 3.81 -13.28
N THR A 7 -24.45 2.72 -13.00
CA THR A 7 -24.73 1.45 -13.68
C THR A 7 -26.20 1.04 -13.49
N PRO A 8 -26.82 0.32 -14.47
CA PRO A 8 -28.20 -0.13 -14.32
C PRO A 8 -28.44 -0.93 -13.04
N HIS A 9 -27.45 -1.74 -12.64
CA HIS A 9 -27.51 -2.50 -11.39
C HIS A 9 -27.44 -1.60 -10.15
N ALA A 10 -26.49 -0.65 -10.10
CA ALA A 10 -26.40 0.31 -8.99
C ALA A 10 -27.68 1.15 -8.87
N ARG A 11 -28.27 1.57 -10.00
CA ARG A 11 -29.55 2.29 -10.04
C ARG A 11 -30.68 1.43 -9.48
N ALA A 12 -30.77 0.15 -9.86
CA ALA A 12 -31.79 -0.76 -9.35
C ALA A 12 -31.68 -0.98 -7.83
N VAL A 13 -30.47 -1.20 -7.30
CA VAL A 13 -30.26 -1.36 -5.85
C VAL A 13 -30.50 -0.04 -5.09
N ALA A 14 -30.17 1.09 -5.69
CA ALA A 14 -30.47 2.41 -5.14
C ALA A 14 -31.98 2.70 -5.07
N GLN A 15 -32.73 2.31 -6.10
CA GLN A 15 -34.19 2.38 -6.09
C GLN A 15 -34.77 1.50 -4.98
N GLU A 16 -34.30 0.25 -4.85
CA GLU A 16 -34.71 -0.66 -3.77
C GLU A 16 -34.47 -0.04 -2.39
N ALA A 17 -33.32 0.62 -2.18
CA ALA A 17 -32.99 1.31 -0.93
C ALA A 17 -33.91 2.52 -0.67
N LEU A 18 -34.25 3.29 -1.70
CA LEU A 18 -35.16 4.43 -1.59
C LEU A 18 -36.59 3.97 -1.28
N ASP A 19 -37.08 2.94 -1.97
CA ASP A 19 -38.41 2.37 -1.75
C ASP A 19 -38.58 1.84 -0.32
N ARG A 20 -37.51 1.24 0.24
CA ARG A 20 -37.49 0.75 1.62
C ARG A 20 -37.33 1.86 2.66
N ASN A 21 -36.76 2.99 2.27
CA ASN A 21 -36.49 4.12 3.15
C ASN A 21 -37.02 5.43 2.56
N PRO A 22 -38.35 5.55 2.34
CA PRO A 22 -38.95 6.71 1.66
C PRO A 22 -38.68 8.03 2.39
N GLN A 23 -38.42 7.98 3.70
CA GLN A 23 -38.02 9.12 4.52
C GLN A 23 -36.72 9.79 4.05
N LEU A 24 -35.86 9.08 3.30
CA LEU A 24 -34.64 9.66 2.73
C LEU A 24 -34.95 10.74 1.68
N ALA A 25 -36.07 10.60 0.95
CA ALA A 25 -36.41 11.52 -0.13
C ALA A 25 -36.57 12.97 0.36
N GLY A 26 -37.12 13.16 1.56
CA GLY A 26 -37.15 14.46 2.25
C GLY A 26 -37.73 15.63 1.44
N GLY A 27 -38.57 15.36 0.43
CA GLY A 27 -39.12 16.36 -0.48
C GLY A 27 -38.27 16.71 -1.71
N ARG A 28 -37.11 16.07 -1.92
CA ARG A 28 -36.37 16.14 -3.18
C ARG A 28 -36.92 15.18 -4.22
N ASP A 29 -36.50 15.39 -5.47
CA ASP A 29 -36.79 14.49 -6.59
C ASP A 29 -36.27 13.06 -6.28
N PRO A 30 -37.12 12.02 -6.35
CA PRO A 30 -36.70 10.63 -6.22
C PRO A 30 -35.55 10.25 -7.15
N ASP A 31 -35.52 10.76 -8.38
CA ASP A 31 -34.46 10.42 -9.34
C ASP A 31 -33.09 10.97 -8.90
N GLU A 32 -33.05 12.15 -8.27
CA GLU A 32 -31.82 12.72 -7.68
C GLU A 32 -31.30 11.81 -6.55
N TRP A 33 -32.20 11.33 -5.69
CA TRP A 33 -31.82 10.41 -4.61
C TRP A 33 -31.34 9.06 -5.11
N VAL A 34 -31.95 8.52 -6.15
CA VAL A 34 -31.49 7.28 -6.78
C VAL A 34 -30.07 7.46 -7.33
N GLN A 35 -29.74 8.61 -7.93
CA GLN A 35 -28.38 8.90 -8.38
C GLN A 35 -27.40 8.96 -7.20
N ILE A 36 -27.73 9.68 -6.13
CA ILE A 36 -26.90 9.79 -4.91
C ILE A 36 -26.67 8.40 -4.29
N LEU A 37 -27.74 7.62 -4.12
CA LEU A 37 -27.68 6.29 -3.53
C LEU A 37 -26.90 5.31 -4.41
N ALA A 38 -27.02 5.41 -5.75
CA ALA A 38 -26.24 4.58 -6.66
C ALA A 38 -24.75 4.96 -6.62
N GLY A 39 -24.41 6.24 -6.54
CA GLY A 39 -23.04 6.70 -6.30
C GLY A 39 -22.48 6.19 -4.97
N LEU A 40 -23.30 6.19 -3.92
CA LEU A 40 -22.93 5.64 -2.62
C LEU A 40 -22.74 4.13 -2.68
N TYR A 41 -23.62 3.39 -3.37
CA TYR A 41 -23.49 1.95 -3.62
C TYR A 41 -22.15 1.63 -4.29
N GLU A 42 -21.79 2.37 -5.34
CA GLU A 42 -20.51 2.19 -6.03
C GLU A 42 -19.30 2.53 -5.13
N LEU A 43 -19.47 3.46 -4.18
CA LEU A 43 -18.41 3.87 -3.26
C LEU A 43 -18.19 2.86 -2.13
N ILE A 44 -19.24 2.42 -1.45
CA ILE A 44 -19.13 1.60 -0.23
C ILE A 44 -19.27 0.10 -0.50
N GLY A 45 -19.89 -0.29 -1.62
CA GLY A 45 -20.10 -1.67 -2.04
C GLY A 45 -21.41 -2.28 -1.65
N ASP A 46 -21.74 -3.41 -2.29
CA ASP A 46 -23.01 -4.09 -2.14
C ASP A 46 -23.28 -4.51 -0.69
N THR A 47 -22.34 -5.22 -0.06
CA THR A 47 -22.55 -5.76 1.29
C THR A 47 -22.85 -4.65 2.29
N ARG A 48 -22.02 -3.61 2.31
CA ARG A 48 -22.16 -2.49 3.24
C ARG A 48 -23.37 -1.63 2.92
N PHE A 49 -23.66 -1.39 1.64
CA PHE A 49 -24.81 -0.62 1.21
C PHE A 49 -26.11 -1.30 1.62
N ARG A 50 -26.26 -2.60 1.32
CA ARG A 50 -27.45 -3.36 1.66
C ARG A 50 -27.69 -3.40 3.17
N VAL A 51 -26.64 -3.54 3.96
CA VAL A 51 -26.72 -3.53 5.43
C VAL A 51 -27.09 -2.13 5.95
N ARG A 52 -26.47 -1.06 5.42
CA ARG A 52 -26.73 0.34 5.81
C ARG A 52 -28.16 0.79 5.54
N PHE A 53 -28.74 0.39 4.41
CA PHE A 53 -30.10 0.77 4.02
C PHE A 53 -31.14 -0.31 4.37
N GLY A 54 -30.77 -1.29 5.20
CA GLY A 54 -31.68 -2.33 5.70
C GLY A 54 -32.19 -3.29 4.62
N LEU A 55 -31.60 -3.31 3.42
CA LEU A 55 -31.90 -4.29 2.37
C LEU A 55 -31.52 -5.72 2.79
N ARG A 56 -30.54 -5.85 3.69
CA ARG A 56 -30.14 -7.11 4.34
C ARG A 56 -29.97 -6.89 5.85
N PRO A 57 -30.40 -7.83 6.71
CA PRO A 57 -30.06 -7.77 8.13
C PRO A 57 -28.54 -7.98 8.34
N PRO A 58 -27.93 -7.38 9.38
CA PRO A 58 -26.54 -7.62 9.74
C PRO A 58 -26.28 -9.11 10.03
N ALA A 59 -25.16 -9.63 9.54
CA ALA A 59 -24.85 -11.06 9.66
C ALA A 59 -24.32 -11.46 11.05
N ASP A 60 -23.65 -10.53 11.74
CA ASP A 60 -23.03 -10.78 13.04
C ASP A 60 -23.05 -9.54 13.93
N GLU A 61 -22.56 -9.71 15.16
CA GLU A 61 -22.43 -8.62 16.12
C GLU A 61 -21.53 -7.49 15.62
N TYR A 62 -20.48 -7.83 14.87
CA TYR A 62 -19.56 -6.84 14.33
C TYR A 62 -20.24 -5.92 13.29
N GLU A 63 -20.99 -6.49 12.33
CA GLU A 63 -21.75 -5.69 11.34
C GLU A 63 -22.79 -4.79 12.04
N ARG A 64 -23.47 -5.30 13.07
CA ARG A 64 -24.40 -4.49 13.88
C ARG A 64 -23.70 -3.34 14.58
N ALA A 65 -22.61 -3.63 15.29
CA ALA A 65 -21.84 -2.63 16.01
C ALA A 65 -21.26 -1.58 15.06
N ARG A 66 -20.81 -2.00 13.88
CA ARG A 66 -20.28 -1.10 12.85
C ARG A 66 -21.34 -0.18 12.27
N LEU A 67 -22.55 -0.68 12.03
CA LEU A 67 -23.68 0.16 11.64
C LEU A 67 -24.02 1.19 12.72
N ALA A 68 -24.10 0.77 13.98
CA ALA A 68 -24.37 1.68 15.09
C ALA A 68 -23.27 2.74 15.22
N PHE A 69 -22.01 2.36 15.04
CA PHE A 69 -20.86 3.27 15.04
C PHE A 69 -20.93 4.28 13.88
N ASP A 70 -21.18 3.82 12.65
CA ASP A 70 -21.31 4.66 11.45
C ASP A 70 -22.54 5.60 11.53
N ALA A 71 -23.56 5.21 12.28
CA ALA A 71 -24.76 6.02 12.56
C ALA A 71 -24.60 6.93 13.79
N HIS A 72 -23.41 6.98 14.41
CA HIS A 72 -23.13 7.72 15.65
C HIS A 72 -24.02 7.32 16.84
N GLN A 73 -24.55 6.09 16.84
CA GLN A 73 -25.32 5.50 17.92
C GLN A 73 -24.46 4.70 18.91
N MET A 74 -23.18 4.49 18.58
CA MET A 74 -22.18 3.80 19.40
C MET A 74 -20.91 4.63 19.43
N THR A 75 -20.29 4.77 20.60
CA THR A 75 -19.03 5.49 20.77
C THR A 75 -17.83 4.65 20.29
N ALA A 76 -16.70 5.31 20.06
CA ALA A 76 -15.47 4.61 19.68
C ALA A 76 -14.95 3.67 20.79
N GLU A 77 -15.19 4.01 22.06
CA GLU A 77 -14.77 3.19 23.20
C GLU A 77 -15.58 1.89 23.29
N GLU A 78 -16.88 1.94 23.00
CA GLU A 78 -17.78 0.78 22.93
C GLU A 78 -17.51 -0.08 21.70
N PHE A 79 -17.22 0.53 20.55
CA PHE A 79 -16.98 -0.21 19.31
C PHE A 79 -15.63 -0.96 19.32
N ARG A 80 -14.60 -0.39 19.95
CA ARG A 80 -13.24 -0.93 19.97
C ARG A 80 -13.13 -2.41 20.42
N PRO A 81 -13.69 -2.85 21.57
CA PRO A 81 -13.57 -4.25 21.98
C PRO A 81 -14.21 -5.22 20.98
N ILE A 82 -15.36 -4.87 20.39
CA ILE A 82 -16.04 -5.69 19.37
C ILE A 82 -15.17 -5.79 18.12
N TYR A 83 -14.59 -4.66 17.72
CA TYR A 83 -13.63 -4.60 16.61
C TYR A 83 -12.40 -5.48 16.86
N GLU A 84 -11.83 -5.46 18.07
CA GLU A 84 -10.65 -6.27 18.42
C GLU A 84 -10.93 -7.77 18.41
N VAL A 85 -12.10 -8.19 18.93
CA VAL A 85 -12.53 -9.59 18.86
C VAL A 85 -12.71 -10.04 17.41
N ASN A 86 -13.39 -9.23 16.59
CA ASN A 86 -13.57 -9.56 15.17
C ASN A 86 -12.24 -9.59 14.41
N ALA A 87 -11.33 -8.65 14.66
CA ALA A 87 -10.03 -8.59 14.00
C ALA A 87 -9.11 -9.77 14.38
N ALA A 88 -9.34 -10.40 15.53
CA ALA A 88 -8.59 -11.57 16.00
C ALA A 88 -9.21 -12.91 15.56
N ARG A 89 -10.41 -12.91 14.95
CA ARG A 89 -11.07 -14.15 14.57
C ARG A 89 -10.31 -14.87 13.45
N PRO A 90 -10.30 -16.21 13.42
CA PRO A 90 -9.71 -16.98 12.32
C PRO A 90 -10.37 -16.63 10.97
N ALA A 91 -9.63 -16.79 9.88
CA ALA A 91 -10.19 -16.64 8.54
C ALA A 91 -11.33 -17.65 8.32
N ASP A 92 -12.47 -17.15 7.84
CA ASP A 92 -13.64 -17.95 7.50
C ASP A 92 -14.00 -17.84 6.02
N LEU A 93 -14.98 -18.62 5.59
CA LEU A 93 -15.38 -18.65 4.18
C LEU A 93 -16.01 -17.34 3.73
N ARG A 94 -16.74 -16.66 4.61
CA ARG A 94 -17.38 -15.38 4.30
C ARG A 94 -16.30 -14.34 4.01
N MET A 95 -15.23 -14.31 4.80
CA MET A 95 -14.08 -13.45 4.57
C MET A 95 -13.46 -13.70 3.18
N VAL A 96 -13.17 -14.95 2.86
CA VAL A 96 -12.62 -15.33 1.54
C VAL A 96 -13.53 -14.84 0.41
N GLU A 97 -14.84 -15.07 0.50
CA GLU A 97 -15.80 -14.72 -0.54
C GLU A 97 -16.00 -13.21 -0.69
N THR A 98 -16.11 -12.47 0.41
CA THR A 98 -16.21 -11.00 0.38
C THR A 98 -14.98 -10.39 -0.29
N MET A 99 -13.77 -10.83 0.08
CA MET A 99 -12.54 -10.32 -0.51
C MET A 99 -12.41 -10.68 -1.99
N ALA A 100 -12.78 -11.91 -2.37
CA ALA A 100 -12.75 -12.35 -3.76
C ALA A 100 -13.69 -11.52 -4.63
N ALA A 101 -14.93 -11.29 -4.17
CA ALA A 101 -15.91 -10.47 -4.89
C ALA A 101 -15.42 -9.02 -5.07
N ASP A 102 -14.84 -8.42 -4.03
CA ASP A 102 -14.25 -7.08 -4.09
C ASP A 102 -13.10 -6.99 -5.10
N LEU A 103 -12.21 -8.00 -5.12
CA LEU A 103 -11.08 -8.03 -6.04
C LEU A 103 -11.52 -8.32 -7.47
N GLU A 104 -12.51 -9.20 -7.67
CA GLU A 104 -13.11 -9.47 -8.97
C GLU A 104 -13.66 -8.18 -9.58
N GLN A 105 -14.46 -7.42 -8.83
CA GLN A 105 -14.99 -6.13 -9.28
C GLN A 105 -13.89 -5.16 -9.72
N ARG A 106 -12.78 -5.07 -8.96
CA ARG A 106 -11.65 -4.21 -9.33
C ARG A 106 -10.90 -4.71 -10.56
N VAL A 107 -10.68 -6.01 -10.66
CA VAL A 107 -9.97 -6.62 -11.80
C VAL A 107 -10.78 -6.49 -13.07
N VAL A 108 -12.11 -6.63 -12.99
CA VAL A 108 -13.03 -6.35 -14.10
C VAL A 108 -13.02 -4.87 -14.46
N ALA A 109 -13.11 -3.97 -13.48
CA ALA A 109 -13.00 -2.54 -13.73
C ALA A 109 -11.66 -2.18 -14.39
N TYR A 110 -10.56 -2.80 -13.95
CA TYR A 110 -9.25 -2.65 -14.57
C TYR A 110 -9.22 -3.15 -16.02
N ALA A 111 -9.82 -4.30 -16.31
CA ALA A 111 -9.93 -4.80 -17.68
C ALA A 111 -10.68 -3.81 -18.58
N HIS A 112 -11.81 -3.28 -18.09
CA HIS A 112 -12.58 -2.27 -18.79
C HIS A 112 -11.78 -0.99 -19.00
N PHE A 113 -10.99 -0.56 -18.01
CA PHE A 113 -10.09 0.57 -18.13
C PHE A 113 -9.09 0.37 -19.27
N LEU A 114 -8.41 -0.78 -19.33
CA LEU A 114 -7.47 -1.07 -20.41
C LEU A 114 -8.14 -1.09 -21.78
N GLN A 115 -9.32 -1.70 -21.88
CA GLN A 115 -10.08 -1.72 -23.12
C GLN A 115 -10.46 -0.31 -23.56
N THR A 116 -10.90 0.53 -22.61
CA THR A 116 -11.23 1.93 -22.88
C THR A 116 -10.00 2.68 -23.40
N LEU A 117 -8.83 2.50 -22.78
CA LEU A 117 -7.58 3.11 -23.26
C LEU A 117 -7.21 2.63 -24.67
N LEU A 118 -7.38 1.33 -24.95
CA LEU A 118 -7.13 0.76 -26.26
C LEU A 118 -8.03 1.37 -27.34
N ASP A 119 -9.34 1.37 -27.11
CA ASP A 119 -10.33 1.92 -28.03
C ASP A 119 -10.07 3.42 -28.27
N GLN A 120 -9.76 4.15 -27.19
CA GLN A 120 -9.38 5.56 -27.29
C GLN A 120 -8.07 5.78 -28.04
N SER A 121 -7.06 4.92 -27.90
CA SER A 121 -5.82 5.07 -28.68
C SER A 121 -6.06 5.09 -30.19
N GLN A 122 -7.17 4.49 -30.64
CA GLN A 122 -7.63 4.54 -32.03
C GLN A 122 -8.41 5.82 -32.36
N ASP A 123 -9.20 6.36 -31.42
CA ASP A 123 -9.99 7.60 -31.58
C ASP A 123 -9.21 8.91 -31.33
N VAL A 124 -8.12 8.83 -30.57
CA VAL A 124 -7.13 9.87 -30.31
C VAL A 124 -6.42 10.32 -31.61
N LEU A 125 -6.51 9.52 -32.68
CA LEU A 125 -6.17 9.87 -34.07
C LEU A 125 -7.21 10.78 -34.75
N ARG A 126 -8.41 10.92 -34.17
CA ARG A 126 -9.58 11.63 -34.73
C ARG A 126 -9.93 12.96 -34.02
N GLY A 127 -9.08 13.44 -33.11
CA GLY A 127 -9.12 14.83 -32.62
C GLY A 127 -10.11 15.20 -31.49
N ARG A 128 -10.78 14.25 -30.82
CA ARG A 128 -11.69 14.52 -29.68
C ARG A 128 -11.09 14.11 -28.33
N ARG A 129 -10.07 14.81 -27.84
CA ARG A 129 -9.21 14.32 -26.74
C ARG A 129 -9.58 14.73 -25.30
N GLN A 130 -9.91 15.98 -25.00
CA GLN A 130 -9.70 16.46 -23.61
C GLN A 130 -10.82 16.21 -22.59
N TRP A 131 -12.09 16.22 -22.98
CA TRP A 131 -13.20 16.17 -21.99
C TRP A 131 -13.50 14.75 -21.47
N TRP A 132 -13.28 13.73 -22.30
CA TRP A 132 -13.60 12.34 -21.98
C TRP A 132 -12.58 11.67 -21.04
N ASP A 133 -11.31 12.09 -21.10
CA ASP A 133 -10.22 11.50 -20.32
C ASP A 133 -10.35 11.74 -18.81
N GLU A 134 -11.00 12.82 -18.36
CA GLU A 134 -11.16 13.06 -16.92
C GLU A 134 -12.37 12.33 -16.32
N LEU A 135 -13.47 12.25 -17.05
CA LEU A 135 -14.74 11.69 -16.55
C LEU A 135 -14.76 10.16 -16.55
N VAL A 136 -14.43 9.54 -17.69
CA VAL A 136 -14.53 8.08 -17.84
C VAL A 136 -13.38 7.38 -17.13
N VAL A 137 -12.14 7.79 -17.40
CA VAL A 137 -10.98 7.15 -16.78
C VAL A 137 -10.96 7.43 -15.27
N GLY A 138 -11.29 8.66 -14.84
CA GLY A 138 -11.44 8.99 -13.43
C GLY A 138 -12.44 8.09 -12.70
N ARG A 139 -13.57 7.74 -13.34
CA ARG A 139 -14.56 6.81 -12.77
C ARG A 139 -14.02 5.39 -12.66
N VAL A 140 -13.44 4.87 -13.74
CA VAL A 140 -12.94 3.49 -13.72
C VAL A 140 -11.80 3.35 -12.73
N LEU A 141 -10.92 4.35 -12.61
CA LEU A 141 -9.90 4.40 -11.57
C LEU A 141 -10.50 4.42 -10.17
N ARG A 142 -11.54 5.22 -9.89
CA ARG A 142 -12.20 5.19 -8.57
C ARG A 142 -12.69 3.78 -8.20
N ARG A 143 -13.12 2.98 -9.17
CA ARG A 143 -13.50 1.57 -8.95
C ARG A 143 -12.28 0.67 -8.72
N VAL A 144 -11.20 0.85 -9.49
CA VAL A 144 -9.93 0.11 -9.32
C VAL A 144 -9.28 0.41 -7.96
N THR A 145 -9.33 1.68 -7.52
CA THR A 145 -8.67 2.21 -6.31
C THR A 145 -9.59 2.26 -5.10
N ARG A 146 -10.83 1.75 -5.21
CA ARG A 146 -11.78 1.65 -4.11
C ARG A 146 -11.09 1.01 -2.90
N LYS A 147 -11.52 1.31 -1.67
CA LYS A 147 -11.00 0.59 -0.49
C LYS A 147 -11.67 -0.77 -0.38
N LEU A 148 -10.93 -1.78 0.07
CA LEU A 148 -11.52 -3.10 0.31
C LEU A 148 -12.56 -2.97 1.42
N GLU A 149 -13.60 -3.80 1.38
CA GLU A 149 -14.60 -3.91 2.43
C GLU A 149 -14.02 -4.46 3.74
N MET A 150 -12.85 -5.08 3.66
CA MET A 150 -12.09 -5.54 4.81
C MET A 150 -11.14 -4.49 5.35
N ASP A 151 -10.92 -4.54 6.65
CA ASP A 151 -9.85 -3.77 7.26
C ASP A 151 -8.46 -4.40 7.05
N ARG A 152 -7.41 -3.69 7.46
CA ARG A 152 -6.02 -4.16 7.25
C ARG A 152 -5.67 -5.42 8.04
N ARG A 153 -6.25 -5.64 9.21
CA ARG A 153 -5.99 -6.84 10.03
C ARG A 153 -6.72 -8.04 9.44
N GLU A 154 -7.97 -7.89 9.05
CA GLU A 154 -8.74 -8.92 8.33
C GLU A 154 -8.03 -9.36 7.05
N VAL A 155 -7.55 -8.39 6.25
CA VAL A 155 -6.75 -8.68 5.06
C VAL A 155 -5.48 -9.46 5.44
N ALA A 156 -4.73 -9.04 6.45
CA ALA A 156 -3.51 -9.75 6.85
C ALA A 156 -3.79 -11.19 7.35
N THR A 157 -4.86 -11.40 8.12
CA THR A 157 -5.30 -12.72 8.56
C THR A 157 -5.68 -13.60 7.38
N LEU A 158 -6.40 -13.05 6.40
CA LEU A 158 -6.79 -13.75 5.19
C LEU A 158 -5.59 -14.07 4.29
N GLU A 159 -4.64 -13.14 4.16
CA GLU A 159 -3.39 -13.35 3.42
C GLU A 159 -2.59 -14.54 3.97
N ALA A 160 -2.42 -14.59 5.30
CA ALA A 160 -1.73 -15.70 5.97
C ALA A 160 -2.46 -17.02 5.74
N PHE A 161 -3.78 -17.04 5.91
CA PHE A 161 -4.60 -18.23 5.68
C PHE A 161 -4.51 -18.73 4.23
N LEU A 162 -4.61 -17.84 3.24
CA LEU A 162 -4.56 -18.24 1.83
C LEU A 162 -3.17 -18.74 1.42
N GLN A 163 -2.11 -18.20 2.02
CA GLN A 163 -0.77 -18.74 1.85
C GLN A 163 -0.69 -20.19 2.38
N GLU A 164 -1.25 -20.48 3.56
CA GLU A 164 -1.34 -21.86 4.07
C GLU A 164 -2.12 -22.77 3.12
N VAL A 165 -3.30 -22.33 2.66
CA VAL A 165 -4.13 -23.09 1.71
C VAL A 165 -3.34 -23.45 0.46
N ARG A 166 -2.55 -22.53 -0.08
CA ARG A 166 -1.75 -22.81 -1.29
C ARG A 166 -0.61 -23.79 -1.03
N VAL A 167 0.04 -23.73 0.13
CA VAL A 167 1.06 -24.70 0.53
C VAL A 167 0.43 -26.08 0.71
N GLU A 168 -0.66 -26.18 1.46
CA GLU A 168 -1.40 -27.43 1.71
C GLU A 168 -1.88 -28.09 0.41
N ARG A 169 -2.29 -27.28 -0.57
CA ARG A 169 -2.82 -27.73 -1.86
C ARG A 169 -1.77 -27.84 -2.96
N GLY A 170 -0.49 -27.55 -2.67
CA GLY A 170 0.60 -27.63 -3.65
C GLY A 170 0.44 -26.66 -4.84
N LEU A 171 -0.21 -25.51 -4.63
CA LEU A 171 -0.53 -24.55 -5.69
C LEU A 171 0.63 -23.61 -6.05
N GLY A 172 1.72 -23.61 -5.28
CA GLY A 172 2.87 -22.72 -5.45
C GLY A 172 2.50 -21.23 -5.36
N LEU A 173 3.33 -20.35 -5.90
CA LEU A 173 3.04 -18.92 -5.98
C LEU A 173 1.96 -18.63 -7.03
N ALA A 174 1.14 -17.60 -6.78
CA ALA A 174 0.21 -17.08 -7.78
C ALA A 174 0.98 -16.17 -8.74
N GLY A 175 1.29 -16.69 -9.93
CA GLY A 175 2.12 -16.00 -10.92
C GLY A 175 1.37 -15.59 -12.19
N GLY A 176 1.76 -14.44 -12.73
CA GLY A 176 1.29 -13.93 -14.02
C GLY A 176 2.23 -12.87 -14.59
N GLY A 177 2.99 -13.25 -15.62
CA GLY A 177 3.98 -12.36 -16.23
C GLY A 177 5.20 -12.16 -15.32
N THR A 178 5.48 -10.92 -14.97
CA THR A 178 6.56 -10.51 -14.05
C THR A 178 6.09 -10.46 -12.58
N PHE A 179 4.80 -10.70 -12.32
CA PHE A 179 4.21 -10.60 -11.01
C PHE A 179 4.01 -11.98 -10.41
N ASP A 180 4.67 -12.20 -9.27
CA ASP A 180 4.41 -13.35 -8.40
C ASP A 180 3.92 -12.87 -7.04
N ALA A 181 2.98 -13.61 -6.46
CA ALA A 181 2.46 -13.32 -5.15
C ALA A 181 2.24 -14.60 -4.33
N PRO A 182 2.32 -14.53 -2.99
CA PRO A 182 2.01 -15.67 -2.14
C PRO A 182 0.57 -16.19 -2.27
N ALA A 183 -0.36 -15.36 -2.77
CA ALA A 183 -1.77 -15.69 -2.98
C ALA A 183 -2.33 -14.94 -4.21
N ALA A 184 -3.36 -15.48 -4.84
CA ALA A 184 -4.04 -14.86 -5.99
C ALA A 184 -4.71 -13.54 -5.60
N MET A 185 -5.20 -13.43 -4.37
CA MET A 185 -5.71 -12.16 -3.84
C MET A 185 -4.63 -11.07 -3.83
N ASN A 186 -3.40 -11.42 -3.42
CA ASN A 186 -2.27 -10.49 -3.41
C ASN A 186 -1.87 -10.09 -4.83
N LEU A 187 -1.96 -11.02 -5.79
CA LEU A 187 -1.76 -10.72 -7.20
C LEU A 187 -2.80 -9.69 -7.69
N GLY A 188 -4.08 -9.87 -7.36
CA GLY A 188 -5.15 -8.91 -7.69
C GLY A 188 -4.90 -7.51 -7.12
N ILE A 189 -4.47 -7.41 -5.86
CA ILE A 189 -4.08 -6.14 -5.23
C ILE A 189 -2.88 -5.51 -5.95
N ASN A 190 -1.85 -6.29 -6.25
CA ASN A 190 -0.64 -5.80 -6.91
C ASN A 190 -0.92 -5.28 -8.32
N VAL A 191 -1.75 -6.00 -9.08
CA VAL A 191 -2.15 -5.63 -10.45
C VAL A 191 -2.91 -4.31 -10.43
N THR A 192 -3.93 -4.20 -9.58
CA THR A 192 -4.78 -2.99 -9.49
C THR A 192 -4.01 -1.77 -8.98
N ARG A 193 -3.12 -1.95 -7.99
CA ARG A 193 -2.23 -0.88 -7.51
C ARG A 193 -1.19 -0.47 -8.55
N THR A 194 -0.64 -1.41 -9.30
CA THR A 194 0.31 -1.08 -10.38
C THR A 194 -0.37 -0.25 -11.46
N ALA A 195 -1.59 -0.62 -11.84
CA ALA A 195 -2.39 0.16 -12.78
C ALA A 195 -2.65 1.60 -12.29
N GLU A 196 -3.05 1.75 -11.01
CA GLU A 196 -3.21 3.05 -10.38
C GLU A 196 -1.93 3.89 -10.43
N ASN A 197 -0.80 3.30 -10.05
CA ASN A 197 0.49 3.99 -10.02
C ASN A 197 0.95 4.41 -11.42
N LEU A 198 0.81 3.53 -12.42
CA LEU A 198 1.17 3.82 -13.79
C LEU A 198 0.31 4.95 -14.36
N TRP A 199 -1.00 4.94 -14.08
CA TRP A 199 -1.87 6.05 -14.45
C TRP A 199 -1.49 7.36 -13.76
N GLY A 200 -1.26 7.31 -12.45
CA GLY A 200 -0.82 8.48 -11.68
C GLY A 200 0.47 9.09 -12.24
N ARG A 201 1.42 8.23 -12.66
CA ARG A 201 2.66 8.66 -13.32
C ARG A 201 2.42 9.24 -14.71
N ALA A 202 1.48 8.72 -15.49
CA ALA A 202 1.15 9.25 -16.81
C ALA A 202 0.55 10.66 -16.74
N ARG A 203 -0.22 10.95 -15.68
CA ARG A 203 -0.87 12.26 -15.46
C ARG A 203 0.05 13.31 -14.82
N ALA A 204 1.09 12.89 -14.10
CA ALA A 204 2.06 13.81 -13.49
C ALA A 204 2.77 14.74 -14.50
N PRO A 205 3.28 14.26 -15.66
CA PRO A 205 3.94 15.11 -16.65
C PRO A 205 2.99 16.05 -17.41
N GLU A 206 1.70 15.74 -17.55
CA GLU A 206 0.71 16.65 -18.16
C GLU A 206 0.62 18.01 -17.45
N ARG A 207 1.05 18.09 -16.18
CA ARG A 207 1.06 19.33 -15.40
C ARG A 207 2.42 20.06 -15.39
N ALA A 208 3.49 19.42 -15.83
CA ALA A 208 4.86 19.90 -15.61
C ALA A 208 5.63 20.24 -16.90
N VAL A 209 5.47 19.46 -17.97
CA VAL A 209 6.26 19.60 -19.20
C VAL A 209 5.38 19.09 -20.33
N GLY A 210 5.23 19.83 -21.43
CA GLY A 210 4.34 19.49 -22.57
C GLY A 210 4.62 18.19 -23.33
N ASP A 211 5.34 17.23 -22.75
CA ASP A 211 5.48 15.87 -23.27
C ASP A 211 4.29 15.02 -22.83
N HIS A 212 3.33 14.90 -23.73
CA HIS A 212 2.17 14.06 -23.57
C HIS A 212 2.58 12.58 -23.63
N LEU A 213 2.58 11.90 -22.48
CA LEU A 213 2.47 10.45 -22.46
C LEU A 213 1.12 10.10 -23.06
N SER A 214 1.13 9.76 -24.35
CA SER A 214 -0.09 9.37 -25.06
C SER A 214 -0.77 8.20 -24.33
N VAL A 215 -2.10 8.11 -24.41
CA VAL A 215 -2.90 6.95 -23.94
C VAL A 215 -2.25 5.62 -24.38
N LYS A 216 -1.71 5.59 -25.60
CA LYS A 216 -0.92 4.47 -26.13
C LYS A 216 0.34 4.20 -25.31
N GLY A 217 1.10 5.22 -24.93
CA GLY A 217 2.28 5.07 -24.07
C GLY A 217 1.97 4.49 -22.69
N VAL A 218 0.81 4.82 -22.11
CA VAL A 218 0.36 4.21 -20.85
C VAL A 218 0.00 2.74 -21.04
N TYR A 219 -0.70 2.41 -22.13
CA TYR A 219 -1.02 1.04 -22.49
C TYR A 219 0.26 0.21 -22.78
N ASP A 220 1.20 0.77 -23.53
CA ASP A 220 2.49 0.15 -23.85
C ASP A 220 3.33 -0.05 -22.58
N LEU A 221 3.30 0.89 -21.62
CA LEU A 221 3.94 0.72 -20.31
C LEU A 221 3.32 -0.43 -19.52
N ILE A 222 1.99 -0.51 -19.45
CA ILE A 222 1.27 -1.56 -18.73
C ILE A 222 1.58 -2.94 -19.34
N THR A 223 1.57 -3.04 -20.67
CA THR A 223 1.86 -4.29 -21.38
C THR A 223 3.33 -4.68 -21.28
N ARG A 224 4.26 -3.72 -21.42
CA ARG A 224 5.71 -3.96 -21.29
C ARG A 224 6.11 -4.38 -19.88
N ASP A 225 5.49 -3.80 -18.85
CA ASP A 225 5.81 -4.13 -17.45
C ASP A 225 5.23 -5.50 -17.03
N GLY A 226 4.59 -6.22 -17.95
CA GLY A 226 4.21 -7.62 -17.78
C GLY A 226 2.98 -7.84 -16.89
N VAL A 227 2.09 -6.82 -16.80
CA VAL A 227 0.88 -6.94 -15.98
C VAL A 227 0.00 -8.07 -16.53
N PRO A 228 -0.39 -9.06 -15.70
CA PRO A 228 -1.12 -10.22 -16.16
C PRO A 228 -2.50 -9.84 -16.69
N PRO A 229 -3.01 -10.53 -17.74
CA PRO A 229 -4.36 -10.33 -18.22
C PRO A 229 -5.39 -10.54 -17.11
N ALA A 230 -6.40 -9.67 -17.02
CA ALA A 230 -7.46 -9.73 -16.01
C ALA A 230 -8.11 -11.13 -15.92
N ARG A 231 -8.39 -11.77 -17.06
CA ARG A 231 -8.92 -13.15 -17.13
C ARG A 231 -8.07 -14.17 -16.36
N ARG A 232 -6.75 -14.02 -16.35
CA ARG A 232 -5.83 -14.91 -15.64
C ARG A 232 -5.90 -14.66 -14.14
N VAL A 233 -5.93 -13.39 -13.73
CA VAL A 233 -6.08 -13.01 -12.32
C VAL A 233 -7.42 -13.54 -11.77
N LEU A 234 -8.51 -13.37 -12.51
CA LEU A 234 -9.83 -13.90 -12.14
C LEU A 234 -9.84 -15.43 -12.01
N ALA A 235 -9.23 -16.15 -12.97
CA ALA A 235 -9.13 -17.61 -12.88
C ALA A 235 -8.37 -18.07 -11.63
N LEU A 236 -7.27 -17.39 -11.29
CA LEU A 236 -6.49 -17.68 -10.07
C LEU A 236 -7.29 -17.36 -8.80
N LEU A 237 -8.03 -16.25 -8.78
CA LEU A 237 -8.92 -15.91 -7.66
C LEU A 237 -9.98 -17.00 -7.45
N HIS A 238 -10.65 -17.46 -8.51
CA HIS A 238 -11.67 -18.50 -8.40
C HIS A 238 -11.08 -19.84 -7.95
N GLN A 239 -9.89 -20.21 -8.44
CA GLN A 239 -9.17 -21.40 -7.99
C GLN A 239 -8.86 -21.33 -6.49
N GLU A 240 -8.44 -20.17 -6.01
CA GLU A 240 -8.10 -19.94 -4.60
C GLU A 240 -9.33 -19.99 -3.69
N VAL A 241 -10.46 -19.40 -4.11
CA VAL A 241 -11.74 -19.52 -3.41
C VAL A 241 -12.18 -20.98 -3.32
N ALA A 242 -12.07 -21.75 -4.41
CA ALA A 242 -12.41 -23.17 -4.43
C ALA A 242 -11.50 -23.97 -3.47
N ALA A 243 -10.20 -23.69 -3.45
CA ALA A 243 -9.25 -24.34 -2.55
C ALA A 243 -9.56 -24.02 -1.07
N ALA A 244 -9.83 -22.75 -0.76
CA ALA A 244 -10.19 -22.32 0.59
C ALA A 244 -11.49 -22.98 1.09
N ARG A 245 -12.50 -23.11 0.21
CA ARG A 245 -13.74 -23.84 0.52
C ARG A 245 -13.48 -25.29 0.94
N LEU A 246 -12.58 -25.99 0.24
CA LEU A 246 -12.24 -27.37 0.57
C LEU A 246 -11.55 -27.48 1.94
N VAL A 247 -10.56 -26.63 2.19
CA VAL A 247 -9.82 -26.61 3.46
C VAL A 247 -10.75 -26.28 4.64
N LEU A 248 -11.58 -25.24 4.51
CA LEU A 248 -12.49 -24.83 5.58
C LEU A 248 -13.57 -25.89 5.86
N ARG A 249 -14.09 -26.56 4.84
CA ARG A 249 -15.03 -27.69 5.02
C ARG A 249 -14.35 -28.88 5.71
N GLY A 250 -13.11 -29.19 5.34
CA GLY A 250 -12.32 -30.23 6.00
C GLY A 250 -12.08 -29.94 7.48
N ARG A 251 -11.70 -28.69 7.81
CA ARG A 251 -11.50 -28.23 9.20
C ARG A 251 -12.80 -28.26 10.02
N ALA A 252 -13.92 -27.86 9.43
CA ALA A 252 -15.23 -27.94 10.08
C ALA A 252 -15.64 -29.39 10.39
N ALA A 253 -15.41 -30.32 9.47
CA ALA A 253 -15.71 -31.74 9.67
C ALA A 253 -14.80 -32.42 10.71
N ALA A 254 -13.56 -31.94 10.85
CA ALA A 254 -12.59 -32.46 11.82
C ALA A 254 -12.77 -31.94 13.24
N THR A 255 -13.61 -30.93 13.46
CA THR A 255 -13.88 -30.41 14.81
C THR A 255 -14.88 -31.34 15.48
N PRO A 256 -14.49 -32.15 16.48
CA PRO A 256 -15.42 -33.06 17.15
C PRO A 256 -16.56 -32.24 17.75
N ALA A 257 -17.80 -32.71 17.57
CA ALA A 257 -18.97 -32.10 18.20
C ALA A 257 -18.68 -31.91 19.71
N PRO A 258 -19.06 -30.76 20.31
CA PRO A 258 -18.82 -30.55 21.73
C PRO A 258 -19.47 -31.69 22.49
N SER A 259 -18.63 -32.58 23.05
CA SER A 259 -19.04 -33.64 23.94
C SER A 259 -19.87 -32.98 25.04
N VAL A 260 -21.15 -33.35 25.11
CA VAL A 260 -22.03 -33.00 26.21
C VAL A 260 -21.28 -33.32 27.51
N TYR A 261 -20.88 -32.28 28.22
CA TYR A 261 -20.28 -32.41 29.54
C TYR A 261 -21.37 -32.95 30.47
N VAL A 262 -21.41 -34.26 30.65
CA VAL A 262 -22.03 -34.88 31.82
C VAL A 262 -21.06 -34.64 32.98
N ALA A 263 -21.54 -33.90 33.96
CA ALA A 263 -20.88 -33.71 35.23
C ALA A 263 -20.65 -35.09 35.91
N ALA A 264 -19.39 -35.42 36.18
CA ALA A 264 -18.99 -36.39 37.20
C ALA A 264 -17.64 -35.90 37.73
N GLN A 265 -17.64 -35.14 38.83
CA GLN A 265 -17.39 -35.65 40.18
C GLN A 265 -16.12 -36.52 40.30
N ASN A 266 -15.13 -35.93 40.96
CA ASN A 266 -14.19 -36.53 41.90
C ASN A 266 -13.70 -37.95 41.60
N CYS A 267 -12.48 -38.06 41.06
CA CYS A 267 -11.59 -39.17 41.35
C CYS A 267 -10.13 -38.68 41.40
N THR A 268 -9.61 -38.55 42.62
CA THR A 268 -8.20 -38.63 42.98
C THR A 268 -7.70 -40.04 42.67
N VAL A 269 -6.65 -40.22 41.86
CA VAL A 269 -5.64 -41.32 41.98
C VAL A 269 -4.38 -40.95 41.16
N THR A 270 -3.30 -40.77 41.92
CA THR A 270 -1.93 -41.28 41.77
C THR A 270 -1.21 -41.31 40.41
N ALA A 271 -0.02 -40.70 40.43
CA ALA A 271 1.04 -40.79 39.42
C ALA A 271 1.39 -42.25 39.07
N THR A 272 1.39 -42.54 37.76
CA THR A 272 2.14 -43.65 37.19
C THR A 272 2.90 -43.11 35.98
N THR A 273 4.23 -43.21 36.06
CA THR A 273 5.16 -42.87 35.00
C THR A 273 4.97 -43.87 33.85
N LEU A 274 4.48 -43.39 32.70
CA LEU A 274 4.50 -44.11 31.44
C LEU A 274 5.45 -43.40 30.48
N THR A 275 6.62 -43.99 30.29
CA THR A 275 7.53 -43.70 29.18
C THR A 275 6.85 -44.15 27.90
N VAL A 276 6.28 -43.20 27.15
CA VAL A 276 5.82 -43.42 25.78
C VAL A 276 6.90 -42.88 24.85
N SER A 277 7.55 -43.79 24.12
CA SER A 277 8.40 -43.47 22.98
C SER A 277 7.55 -42.71 21.95
N GLY A 278 7.79 -41.41 21.83
CA GLY A 278 7.19 -40.58 20.79
C GLY A 278 7.77 -40.92 19.41
N PRO A 279 6.97 -40.85 18.34
CA PRO A 279 7.48 -40.95 16.98
C PRO A 279 8.47 -39.80 16.70
N GLU A 280 9.59 -40.12 16.06
CA GLU A 280 10.56 -39.14 15.57
C GLU A 280 9.85 -38.01 14.83
N PHE A 281 9.93 -36.79 15.38
CA PHE A 281 9.58 -35.60 14.64
C PHE A 281 10.56 -35.45 13.47
N PRO A 282 10.09 -35.25 12.23
CA PRO A 282 10.97 -34.87 11.14
C PRO A 282 11.69 -33.57 11.53
N PRO A 283 12.99 -33.42 11.18
CA PRO A 283 13.75 -32.23 11.53
C PRO A 283 13.02 -30.99 11.03
N GLU A 284 12.92 -30.01 11.92
CA GLU A 284 12.39 -28.67 11.68
C GLU A 284 12.81 -28.18 10.28
N PRO A 285 11.87 -27.82 9.38
CA PRO A 285 12.24 -27.40 8.04
C PRO A 285 13.19 -26.21 8.16
N ALA A 286 14.39 -26.38 7.60
CA ALA A 286 15.45 -25.39 7.64
C ALA A 286 14.88 -24.00 7.30
N LYS A 287 15.08 -23.04 8.21
CA LYS A 287 14.74 -21.63 8.01
C LYS A 287 15.18 -21.23 6.61
N THR A 288 14.22 -20.85 5.78
CA THR A 288 14.44 -20.40 4.40
C THR A 288 15.53 -19.33 4.43
N PRO A 289 16.67 -19.52 3.74
CA PRO A 289 17.72 -18.52 3.73
C PRO A 289 17.16 -17.23 3.13
N THR A 290 17.18 -16.18 3.94
CA THR A 290 16.83 -14.81 3.53
C THR A 290 17.70 -14.43 2.32
N PRO A 291 17.18 -13.67 1.33
CA PRO A 291 17.93 -13.31 0.13
C PRO A 291 19.34 -12.83 0.47
N ASN A 292 20.33 -13.32 -0.27
CA ASN A 292 21.76 -13.09 -0.11
C ASN A 292 22.12 -11.59 -0.08
N ALA A 293 21.97 -10.94 1.07
CA ALA A 293 22.66 -9.67 1.31
C ALA A 293 24.13 -9.99 1.54
N ALA A 294 24.96 -9.75 0.51
CA ALA A 294 26.42 -9.92 0.57
C ALA A 294 27.08 -9.04 1.65
N PHE A 295 26.35 -8.03 2.14
CA PHE A 295 26.80 -7.09 3.16
C PHE A 295 25.85 -7.14 4.35
N ARG A 296 26.38 -7.32 5.57
CA ARG A 296 25.59 -7.40 6.81
C ARG A 296 26.13 -6.46 7.89
N VAL A 297 25.23 -5.85 8.65
CA VAL A 297 25.54 -4.98 9.80
C VAL A 297 24.76 -5.42 11.04
N ALA A 298 25.41 -5.35 12.21
CA ALA A 298 24.77 -5.68 13.49
C ALA A 298 23.80 -4.57 13.92
N ARG A 299 24.23 -3.30 13.76
CA ARG A 299 23.39 -2.12 13.98
C ARG A 299 23.46 -1.24 12.75
N TRP A 300 22.36 -0.58 12.42
CA TRP A 300 22.37 0.41 11.32
C TRP A 300 23.37 1.55 11.59
N ALA A 301 23.65 1.87 12.85
CA ALA A 301 24.63 2.90 13.23
C ALA A 301 26.07 2.54 12.86
N ASP A 302 26.36 1.25 12.63
CA ASP A 302 27.68 0.78 12.22
C ASP A 302 27.89 0.87 10.70
N LEU A 303 26.83 1.21 9.95
CA LEU A 303 26.86 1.36 8.50
C LEU A 303 27.31 2.78 8.11
N ALA A 304 28.31 2.86 7.23
CA ALA A 304 28.65 4.06 6.48
C ALA A 304 28.22 3.92 5.02
N ILE A 305 27.60 4.95 4.46
CA ILE A 305 27.34 5.07 3.02
C ILE A 305 28.20 6.20 2.45
N GLY A 306 29.09 5.86 1.53
CA GLY A 306 29.93 6.79 0.79
C GLY A 306 29.34 7.14 -0.57
N ILE A 307 29.44 8.41 -0.96
CA ILE A 307 29.07 8.93 -2.29
C ILE A 307 30.34 9.34 -3.02
N ASP A 308 30.69 8.67 -4.12
CA ASP A 308 31.88 9.04 -4.89
C ASP A 308 31.63 10.16 -5.90
N ALA A 309 32.67 10.55 -6.65
CA ALA A 309 32.60 11.59 -7.66
C ALA A 309 31.67 11.24 -8.84
N ALA A 310 31.51 9.95 -9.14
CA ALA A 310 30.60 9.45 -10.17
C ALA A 310 29.14 9.33 -9.67
N ARG A 311 28.90 9.68 -8.39
CA ARG A 311 27.62 9.48 -7.68
C ARG A 311 27.21 8.01 -7.56
N ALA A 312 28.18 7.10 -7.56
CA ALA A 312 27.93 5.73 -7.11
C ALA A 312 27.95 5.68 -5.58
N TYR A 313 27.20 4.71 -5.04
CA TYR A 313 27.00 4.54 -3.61
C TYR A 313 27.77 3.32 -3.13
N TRP A 314 28.41 3.46 -1.98
CA TRP A 314 29.30 2.44 -1.43
C TRP A 314 29.00 2.24 0.05
N ALA A 315 29.05 1.01 0.56
CA ALA A 315 28.87 0.67 1.97
C ALA A 315 30.17 0.26 2.63
N ALA A 316 30.37 0.67 3.88
CA ALA A 316 31.45 0.18 4.74
C ALA A 316 30.95 -0.06 6.17
N THR A 317 31.60 -1.01 6.85
CA THR A 317 31.40 -1.31 8.27
C THR A 317 32.75 -1.76 8.87
N PRO A 318 33.14 -1.27 10.07
CA PRO A 318 32.48 -0.22 10.84
C PRO A 318 32.54 1.15 10.15
N VAL A 319 31.82 2.14 10.67
CA VAL A 319 31.86 3.53 10.18
C VAL A 319 33.30 4.08 10.28
N PRO A 320 33.93 4.49 9.17
CA PRO A 320 35.23 5.17 9.21
C PRO A 320 35.16 6.50 9.95
N ALA A 321 36.23 6.90 10.65
CA ALA A 321 36.28 8.23 11.24
C ALA A 321 36.37 9.30 10.15
N LEU A 322 35.91 10.52 10.47
CA LEU A 322 35.95 11.63 9.52
C LEU A 322 37.40 11.96 9.17
N GLY A 323 37.73 11.92 7.88
CA GLY A 323 39.09 12.14 7.39
C GLY A 323 39.95 10.87 7.28
N ASP A 324 39.44 9.71 7.70
CA ASP A 324 40.17 8.45 7.56
C ASP A 324 40.37 8.10 6.09
N ARG A 325 41.59 7.62 5.78
CA ARG A 325 41.93 7.02 4.49
C ARG A 325 41.59 5.53 4.54
N VAL A 326 40.61 5.12 3.74
CA VAL A 326 40.14 3.74 3.67
C VAL A 326 40.50 3.15 2.30
N PRO A 327 41.08 1.94 2.22
CA PRO A 327 41.31 1.28 0.95
C PRO A 327 40.00 1.09 0.18
N THR A 328 40.00 1.37 -1.13
CA THR A 328 38.79 1.26 -1.97
C THR A 328 38.17 -0.14 -1.92
N GLY A 329 39.00 -1.19 -1.82
CA GLY A 329 38.55 -2.59 -1.72
C GLY A 329 37.79 -2.96 -0.44
N LYS A 330 37.76 -2.09 0.59
CA LYS A 330 36.93 -2.29 1.80
C LYS A 330 35.50 -1.79 1.64
N TRP A 331 35.18 -1.14 0.53
CA TRP A 331 33.86 -0.62 0.23
C TRP A 331 33.09 -1.61 -0.65
N ALA A 332 31.87 -1.93 -0.25
CA ALA A 332 30.96 -2.74 -1.04
C ALA A 332 30.08 -1.83 -1.92
N PRO A 333 29.99 -2.02 -3.24
CA PRO A 333 29.12 -1.21 -4.09
C PRO A 333 27.65 -1.46 -3.74
N LEU A 334 26.84 -0.40 -3.73
CA LEU A 334 25.39 -0.46 -3.55
C LEU A 334 24.69 0.01 -4.83
N ASP A 335 23.86 -0.86 -5.42
CA ASP A 335 23.06 -0.54 -6.60
C ASP A 335 21.77 0.23 -6.22
N LEU A 336 21.95 1.40 -5.61
CA LEU A 336 20.85 2.30 -5.28
C LEU A 336 20.54 3.20 -6.49
N ARG A 337 19.36 3.03 -7.08
CA ARG A 337 18.98 3.71 -8.33
C ARG A 337 17.92 4.80 -8.12
N GLY A 338 18.02 5.85 -8.94
CA GLY A 338 17.01 6.91 -9.04
C GLY A 338 17.28 8.14 -8.16
N ASP A 339 16.62 9.25 -8.51
CA ASP A 339 16.89 10.57 -7.89
C ASP A 339 16.46 10.67 -6.43
N ARG A 340 15.61 9.76 -5.95
CA ARG A 340 15.17 9.71 -4.54
C ARG A 340 16.34 9.42 -3.60
N TRP A 341 17.22 8.48 -3.97
CA TRP A 341 18.43 8.18 -3.21
C TRP A 341 19.40 9.35 -3.19
N ARG A 342 19.59 9.98 -4.36
CA ARG A 342 20.39 11.19 -4.49
C ARG A 342 19.89 12.29 -3.57
N ALA A 343 18.60 12.58 -3.57
CA ALA A 343 18.01 13.60 -2.71
C ALA A 343 18.26 13.33 -1.21
N VAL A 344 18.02 12.10 -0.75
CA VAL A 344 18.20 11.76 0.68
C VAL A 344 19.69 11.74 1.07
N LEU A 345 20.53 11.03 0.30
CA LEU A 345 21.92 10.80 0.65
C LEU A 345 22.78 12.05 0.46
N ASP A 346 22.56 12.85 -0.59
CA ASP A 346 23.32 14.10 -0.77
C ASP A 346 23.04 15.09 0.36
N HIS A 347 21.79 15.19 0.80
CA HIS A 347 21.41 16.06 1.91
C HIS A 347 21.96 15.55 3.25
N ALA A 348 21.93 14.24 3.49
CA ALA A 348 22.55 13.64 4.67
C ALA A 348 24.07 13.86 4.67
N ALA A 349 24.74 13.67 3.54
CA ALA A 349 26.18 13.86 3.41
C ALA A 349 26.63 15.30 3.67
N ARG A 350 25.77 16.29 3.41
CA ARG A 350 26.03 17.72 3.66
C ARG A 350 25.76 18.15 5.11
N SER A 351 25.07 17.33 5.90
CA SER A 351 24.83 17.67 7.30
C SER A 351 26.13 17.53 8.11
N ALA A 352 26.27 18.31 9.18
CA ALA A 352 27.47 18.27 10.01
C ALA A 352 27.71 16.87 10.60
N ASP A 353 26.65 16.15 10.97
CA ASP A 353 26.70 14.81 11.57
C ASP A 353 26.62 13.66 10.55
N GLY A 354 26.30 13.94 9.28
CA GLY A 354 26.16 12.94 8.24
C GLY A 354 24.90 12.09 8.37
N THR A 355 24.01 12.45 9.28
CA THR A 355 22.83 11.65 9.62
C THR A 355 21.53 12.45 9.60
N THR A 356 21.59 13.77 9.74
CA THR A 356 20.41 14.61 9.89
C THR A 356 20.10 15.42 8.63
N VAL A 357 18.88 15.28 8.11
CA VAL A 357 18.39 16.04 6.96
C VAL A 357 17.25 16.96 7.37
N ASP A 358 17.27 18.23 6.94
CA ASP A 358 16.12 19.13 7.11
C ASP A 358 14.92 18.65 6.27
N THR A 359 13.75 18.56 6.90
CA THR A 359 12.55 18.00 6.26
C THR A 359 12.05 18.85 5.10
N ALA A 360 12.13 20.19 5.21
CA ALA A 360 11.67 21.08 4.15
C ALA A 360 12.61 21.02 2.94
N ALA A 361 13.93 21.01 3.20
CA ALA A 361 14.93 20.83 2.16
C ALA A 361 14.76 19.49 1.43
N LEU A 362 14.48 18.41 2.16
CA LEU A 362 14.26 17.09 1.57
C LEU A 362 12.97 17.02 0.74
N LEU A 363 11.87 17.60 1.23
CA LEU A 363 10.62 17.68 0.47
C LEU A 363 10.80 18.44 -0.84
N ALA A 364 11.57 19.54 -0.82
CA ALA A 364 11.90 20.30 -2.01
C ALA A 364 12.77 19.48 -2.99
N ALA A 365 13.79 18.79 -2.48
CA ALA A 365 14.66 17.95 -3.29
C ALA A 365 13.93 16.74 -3.92
N LEU A 366 12.89 16.23 -3.25
CA LEU A 366 12.04 15.16 -3.77
C LEU A 366 10.94 15.65 -4.72
N GLY A 367 10.85 16.96 -4.98
CA GLY A 367 9.79 17.54 -5.82
C GLY A 367 8.39 17.46 -5.19
N VAL A 368 8.30 17.31 -3.87
CA VAL A 368 7.05 17.19 -3.11
C VAL A 368 6.56 18.56 -2.62
N THR A 369 7.13 19.66 -3.13
CA THR A 369 6.69 21.00 -2.73
C THR A 369 5.20 21.17 -2.94
N ALA A 370 4.54 21.70 -1.90
CA ALA A 370 3.19 22.22 -2.01
C ALA A 370 3.15 23.12 -3.24
N GLY A 371 2.24 22.85 -4.17
CA GLY A 371 2.01 23.76 -5.28
C GLY A 371 1.92 25.15 -4.67
N GLN A 372 2.84 26.04 -5.05
CA GLN A 372 2.66 27.45 -4.76
C GLN A 372 1.30 27.77 -5.34
N SER A 373 0.30 27.96 -4.46
CA SER A 373 -0.99 28.49 -4.85
C SER A 373 -0.68 29.71 -5.70
N SER A 374 -1.06 29.67 -6.97
CA SER A 374 -0.70 30.61 -8.02
C SER A 374 -1.22 32.04 -7.81
N GLY A 375 -1.64 32.39 -6.58
CA GLY A 375 -2.06 33.73 -6.18
C GLY A 375 -0.96 34.79 -6.29
N GLY A 376 0.31 34.41 -6.42
CA GLY A 376 1.42 35.35 -6.59
C GLY A 376 1.61 35.93 -8.00
N ARG A 377 0.91 35.40 -9.03
CA ARG A 377 1.00 35.90 -10.41
C ARG A 377 -0.31 36.45 -10.95
N ASP A 378 -1.34 36.55 -10.12
CA ASP A 378 -2.57 37.20 -10.52
C ASP A 378 -2.40 38.72 -10.32
N GLY A 379 -2.29 39.47 -11.42
CA GLY A 379 -2.11 40.93 -11.41
C GLY A 379 -3.28 41.73 -10.81
N ARG A 380 -4.26 41.02 -10.23
CA ARG A 380 -5.45 41.55 -9.55
C ARG A 380 -5.39 41.42 -8.03
N ALA A 381 -4.37 40.78 -7.47
CA ALA A 381 -4.22 40.64 -6.03
C ALA A 381 -4.02 42.01 -5.36
N ARG A 382 -4.80 42.29 -4.31
CA ARG A 382 -4.71 43.58 -3.61
C ARG A 382 -3.35 43.70 -2.90
N PRO A 383 -2.76 44.90 -2.76
CA PRO A 383 -1.45 45.08 -2.11
C PRO A 383 -1.31 44.39 -0.74
N GLY A 384 -2.39 44.29 0.04
CA GLY A 384 -2.39 43.56 1.32
C GLY A 384 -2.38 42.03 1.23
N GLU A 385 -2.83 41.43 0.11
CA GLU A 385 -2.79 39.97 -0.10
C GLU A 385 -1.41 39.50 -0.54
N VAL A 386 -0.68 40.33 -1.27
CA VAL A 386 0.72 40.07 -1.64
C VAL A 386 1.63 40.16 -0.41
N GLU A 387 1.35 41.10 0.49
CA GLU A 387 2.06 41.24 1.76
C GLU A 387 1.72 40.11 2.75
N ALA A 388 0.45 39.70 2.82
CA ALA A 388 0.03 38.51 3.58
C ALA A 388 0.60 37.20 3.01
N ALA A 389 0.72 37.07 1.68
CA ALA A 389 1.39 35.93 1.05
C ALA A 389 2.91 35.93 1.31
N ARG A 390 3.56 37.10 1.31
CA ARG A 390 4.97 37.25 1.72
C ARG A 390 5.17 36.90 3.20
N LEU A 391 4.34 37.43 4.10
CA LEU A 391 4.37 37.12 5.53
C LEU A 391 4.02 35.64 5.83
N ALA A 392 3.17 35.01 5.02
CA ALA A 392 2.89 33.57 5.10
C ALA A 392 4.06 32.71 4.58
N THR A 393 4.93 33.27 3.74
CA THR A 393 6.14 32.58 3.25
C THR A 393 7.26 32.62 4.29
N ASP A 394 7.36 33.69 5.08
CA ASP A 394 8.35 33.83 6.16
C ASP A 394 7.91 33.15 7.48
N GLY A 395 6.63 32.76 7.59
CA GLY A 395 6.07 32.00 8.71
C GLY A 395 6.03 30.48 8.47
N LEU A 396 7.12 29.77 8.75
CA LEU A 396 7.13 28.31 8.92
C LEU A 396 5.99 27.85 9.84
N ARG A 397 4.86 27.33 9.33
CA ARG A 397 3.95 26.43 10.08
C ARG A 397 2.81 25.86 9.23
N ALA A 398 3.15 24.86 8.43
CA ALA A 398 2.51 23.54 8.38
C ALA A 398 2.90 22.89 7.05
N ILE A 399 3.81 21.91 7.11
CA ILE A 399 3.97 20.99 5.97
C ILE A 399 2.58 20.39 5.72
N PRO A 400 1.99 20.53 4.51
CA PRO A 400 0.69 19.95 4.23
C PRO A 400 0.68 18.47 4.61
N SER A 401 -0.38 18.00 5.25
CA SER A 401 -0.49 16.62 5.74
C SER A 401 -0.18 15.59 4.63
N GLY A 402 -0.55 15.90 3.37
CA GLY A 402 -0.23 15.11 2.18
C GLY A 402 1.28 15.02 1.88
N ALA A 403 2.02 16.12 1.96
CA ALA A 403 3.46 16.13 1.70
C ALA A 403 4.22 15.29 2.73
N ARG A 404 3.82 15.38 4.01
CA ARG A 404 4.41 14.56 5.08
C ARG A 404 4.11 13.08 4.90
N LYS A 405 2.90 12.73 4.45
CA LYS A 405 2.54 11.35 4.11
C LYS A 405 3.39 10.84 2.94
N SER A 406 3.48 11.61 1.86
CA SER A 406 4.31 11.28 0.68
C SER A 406 5.79 11.05 1.05
N LEU A 407 6.34 11.88 1.93
CA LEU A 407 7.69 11.68 2.46
C LEU A 407 7.79 10.39 3.27
N THR A 408 6.82 10.11 4.13
CA THR A 408 6.81 8.88 4.96
C THR A 408 6.75 7.62 4.09
N ASP A 409 5.91 7.63 3.05
CA ASP A 409 5.79 6.53 2.09
C ASP A 409 7.09 6.36 1.29
N THR A 410 7.67 7.46 0.82
CA THR A 410 8.98 7.45 0.12
C THR A 410 10.09 6.87 1.00
N LEU A 411 10.19 7.30 2.27
CA LEU A 411 11.19 6.76 3.20
C LEU A 411 10.93 5.30 3.55
N ALA A 412 9.68 4.84 3.52
CA ALA A 412 9.34 3.43 3.71
C ALA A 412 9.80 2.57 2.52
N ASP A 413 9.67 3.06 1.29
CA ASP A 413 10.18 2.39 0.09
C ASP A 413 11.71 2.32 0.10
N LEU A 414 12.39 3.44 0.35
CA LEU A 414 13.85 3.50 0.47
C LEU A 414 14.38 2.55 1.57
N ARG A 415 13.64 2.43 2.68
CA ARG A 415 13.96 1.46 3.73
C ARG A 415 13.91 0.01 3.24
N ARG A 416 12.93 -0.34 2.40
CA ARG A 416 12.81 -1.70 1.82
C ARG A 416 13.95 -1.96 0.85
N GLU A 417 14.26 -0.98 0.00
CA GLU A 417 15.35 -1.07 -0.99
C GLU A 417 16.72 -1.28 -0.30
N ILE A 418 17.08 -0.49 0.73
CA ILE A 418 18.32 -0.73 1.49
C ILE A 418 18.34 -2.11 2.14
N ARG A 419 17.22 -2.56 2.73
CA ARG A 419 17.15 -3.88 3.40
C ARG A 419 17.24 -5.05 2.43
N ALA A 420 16.95 -4.83 1.15
CA ALA A 420 17.16 -5.84 0.12
C ALA A 420 18.65 -6.00 -0.23
N LEU A 421 19.45 -4.94 -0.07
CA LEU A 421 20.89 -4.95 -0.37
C LEU A 421 21.77 -5.25 0.85
N ILE A 422 21.35 -4.80 2.03
CA ILE A 422 22.11 -4.89 3.29
C ILE A 422 21.29 -5.64 4.33
N GLY A 423 21.83 -6.75 4.83
CA GLY A 423 21.24 -7.48 5.94
C GLY A 423 21.50 -6.73 7.24
N GLY A 424 20.44 -6.44 8.00
CA GLY A 424 20.55 -5.70 9.24
C GLY A 424 19.42 -6.03 10.21
N PRO A 425 19.39 -5.37 11.38
CA PRO A 425 18.37 -5.62 12.38
C PRO A 425 16.97 -5.26 11.84
N THR A 426 16.00 -6.12 12.12
CA THR A 426 14.61 -6.07 11.62
C THR A 426 13.64 -5.43 12.61
N ASP A 427 14.08 -5.23 13.85
CA ASP A 427 13.28 -4.67 14.92
C ASP A 427 12.93 -3.19 14.68
N LYS A 428 11.84 -2.75 15.31
CA LYS A 428 11.33 -1.38 15.13
C LYS A 428 12.16 -0.33 15.87
N ALA A 429 13.01 -0.70 16.83
CA ALA A 429 13.83 0.26 17.56
C ALA A 429 15.03 0.74 16.71
N HIS A 430 15.48 -0.07 15.76
CA HIS A 430 16.58 0.26 14.85
C HIS A 430 16.06 0.63 13.45
N THR A 431 15.32 1.73 13.37
CA THR A 431 14.80 2.25 12.09
C THR A 431 15.87 2.97 11.28
N LEU A 432 16.02 2.58 10.01
CA LEU A 432 16.87 3.21 9.00
C LEU A 432 16.60 4.71 8.78
N PHE A 433 15.34 5.13 8.90
CA PHE A 433 14.93 6.52 8.74
C PHE A 433 13.91 6.86 9.82
N VAL A 434 14.14 7.95 10.54
CA VAL A 434 13.25 8.47 11.59
C VAL A 434 12.83 9.88 11.22
N VAL A 435 11.54 10.08 10.97
CA VAL A 435 10.98 11.41 10.73
C VAL A 435 10.66 12.08 12.06
N ARG A 436 11.41 13.11 12.41
CA ARG A 436 11.13 14.03 13.52
C ARG A 436 10.44 15.28 12.99
N LYS A 437 10.01 16.20 13.88
CA LYS A 437 9.19 17.37 13.50
C LYS A 437 9.76 18.18 12.32
N LYS A 438 11.05 18.50 12.37
CA LYS A 438 11.74 19.32 11.34
C LYS A 438 12.89 18.60 10.64
N THR A 439 13.19 17.37 11.06
CA THR A 439 14.36 16.64 10.56
C THR A 439 14.03 15.20 10.26
N VAL A 440 14.73 14.63 9.29
CA VAL A 440 14.79 13.20 9.03
C VAL A 440 16.16 12.72 9.43
N CYS A 441 16.24 11.79 10.38
CA CYS A 441 17.50 11.19 10.80
C CYS A 441 17.67 9.84 10.11
N THR A 442 18.82 9.60 9.50
CA THR A 442 19.25 8.28 9.04
C THR A 442 19.80 7.48 10.21
N GLY A 443 19.61 6.17 10.19
CA GLY A 443 20.17 5.25 11.17
C GLY A 443 21.65 4.94 10.93
N PHE A 444 22.27 5.50 9.89
CA PHE A 444 23.61 5.23 9.36
C PHE A 444 24.27 6.54 8.91
N VAL A 445 25.59 6.58 8.81
CA VAL A 445 26.34 7.80 8.46
C VAL A 445 26.55 7.91 6.95
N VAL A 446 26.32 9.09 6.37
CA VAL A 446 26.53 9.36 4.95
C VAL A 446 27.60 10.42 4.76
N ARG A 447 28.57 10.20 3.85
CA ARG A 447 29.62 11.16 3.49
C ARG A 447 30.02 11.04 2.02
N TYR A 448 30.80 12.02 1.54
CA TYR A 448 31.43 11.93 0.24
C TYR A 448 32.74 11.14 0.35
N LEU A 449 33.05 10.36 -0.67
CA LEU A 449 34.31 9.65 -0.84
C LEU A 449 35.21 10.50 -1.73
N ILE A 450 36.28 11.03 -1.15
CA ILE A 450 37.25 11.86 -1.85
C ILE A 450 38.41 10.95 -2.27
N PRO A 451 38.64 10.72 -3.58
CA PRO A 451 39.77 9.94 -4.04
C PRO A 451 41.09 10.51 -3.51
N THR A 452 41.96 9.63 -3.03
CA THR A 452 43.34 9.98 -2.65
C THR A 452 44.31 9.08 -3.37
N ASP A 453 45.57 9.51 -3.46
CA ASP A 453 46.61 8.72 -4.12
C ASP A 453 46.75 7.32 -3.50
N GLY A 454 47.12 6.35 -4.33
CA GLY A 454 47.41 4.99 -3.88
C GLY A 454 46.19 4.11 -3.61
N GLY A 455 45.06 4.31 -4.31
CA GLY A 455 43.89 3.42 -4.23
C GLY A 455 43.08 3.54 -2.94
N HIS A 456 43.22 4.66 -2.23
CA HIS A 456 42.48 4.97 -1.01
C HIS A 456 41.44 6.06 -1.28
N VAL A 457 40.37 6.07 -0.48
CA VAL A 457 39.39 7.15 -0.44
C VAL A 457 39.34 7.74 0.97
N THR A 458 39.16 9.05 1.07
CA THR A 458 38.93 9.74 2.34
C THR A 458 37.44 9.87 2.59
N PHE A 459 36.97 9.44 3.77
CA PHE A 459 35.57 9.58 4.19
C PHE A 459 35.34 10.99 4.77
N GLY A 460 34.74 11.89 3.99
CA GLY A 460 34.79 13.32 4.30
C GLY A 460 33.57 14.14 3.88
N SER A 461 33.58 15.39 4.31
CA SER A 461 32.63 16.41 3.83
C SER A 461 32.96 16.79 2.39
N ARG A 462 31.96 17.19 1.61
CA ARG A 462 32.16 17.63 0.22
C ARG A 462 33.26 18.71 0.17
N PRO A 463 34.25 18.61 -0.73
CA PRO A 463 35.15 19.73 -0.97
C PRO A 463 34.31 20.96 -1.36
N LYS A 464 34.60 22.10 -0.73
CA LYS A 464 33.91 23.37 -0.97
C LYS A 464 33.98 23.78 -2.44
#